data_AF-A0A9D2A3N6-F1
#
_entry.id   AF-A0A9D2A3N6-F1
#
_cell.length_a   1.000
_cell.length_b   1.000
_cell.length_c   1.000
_cell.angle_alpha   90.00
_cell.angle_beta   90.00
_cell.angle_gamma   90.00
#
_symmetry.space_group_name_H-M   'P 1'
#
loop_
_entity.id
_entity.type
_entity.pdbx_description
1 polymer ?
#
loop_
_entity_poly.entity_id
_entity_poly.type
_entity_poly.pdbx_seq_one_letter_code
_entity_poly.pdbx_strand_id
1 'polypeptide(L)'
;MLNDLPKKEKNGKPVTRWRCFWRIQKVCALRAITPFMMYLFMSLIGLACQTFSPDTTEWYEVLLGALCIVGGAAFNAHLVYTYGKMHYDAYITGCIHRKNKLFGIESGGDHRPEQEYRVWKGFLIGFYIGIPVLILGLFAALPGTWRGGEVAMVMFTGWAIFPVQWIRTLLYPAGDWAYPPVSGGYSMLMIFLPILVSGIFYIVGAMKERRVKEEEAARAERVAEAGKKAKKS
;
A
#
# COMPACT_ATOMS: atom_id res chain seq x y z
N MET A 1 1.34 4.99 52.78
CA MET A 1 -0.07 5.42 52.60
C MET A 1 -0.05 6.47 51.49
N LEU A 2 -0.55 6.31 50.27
CA LEU A 2 -1.52 5.41 49.66
C LEU A 2 -0.92 4.72 48.42
N ASN A 3 -1.45 3.54 48.12
CA ASN A 3 -1.29 2.85 46.85
C ASN A 3 -1.75 3.75 45.69
N ASP A 4 -0.85 4.16 44.81
CA ASP A 4 -1.22 4.47 43.43
C ASP A 4 -1.53 3.15 42.73
N LEU A 5 -2.75 2.66 42.97
CA LEU A 5 -3.34 1.59 42.17
C LEU A 5 -3.22 2.01 40.69
N PRO A 6 -2.77 1.13 39.77
CA PRO A 6 -2.79 1.46 38.36
C PRO A 6 -4.21 1.85 37.99
N LYS A 7 -4.38 3.09 37.49
CA LYS A 7 -5.67 3.60 37.04
C LYS A 7 -6.29 2.55 36.14
N LYS A 8 -7.37 1.90 36.59
CA LYS A 8 -8.17 0.96 35.79
C LYS A 8 -8.35 1.58 34.42
N GLU A 9 -7.75 0.94 33.41
CA GLU A 9 -7.96 1.33 32.02
C GLU A 9 -9.47 1.44 31.81
N LYS A 10 -9.92 2.60 31.32
CA LYS A 10 -11.31 2.77 30.91
C LYS A 10 -11.61 1.65 29.92
N ASN A 11 -12.39 0.65 30.36
CA ASN A 11 -12.89 -0.43 29.52
C ASN A 11 -13.39 0.20 28.20
N GLY A 12 -12.59 0.06 27.15
CA GLY A 12 -12.93 0.60 25.85
C GLY A 12 -14.28 0.03 25.44
N LYS A 13 -15.18 0.90 24.95
CA LYS A 13 -16.50 0.45 24.48
C LYS A 13 -16.31 -0.78 23.60
N PRO A 14 -17.07 -1.87 23.80
CA PRO A 14 -16.88 -3.11 23.06
C PRO A 14 -16.90 -2.81 21.57
N VAL A 15 -15.85 -3.24 20.87
CA VAL A 15 -15.68 -2.96 19.44
C VAL A 15 -16.66 -3.83 18.68
N THR A 16 -17.75 -3.23 18.18
CA THR A 16 -18.68 -3.92 17.29
C THR A 16 -17.98 -4.28 15.97
N ARG A 17 -18.41 -5.36 15.31
CA ARG A 17 -17.84 -5.81 14.02
C ARG A 17 -17.79 -4.68 12.98
N TRP A 18 -18.83 -3.86 12.95
CA TRP A 18 -18.94 -2.69 12.07
C TRP A 18 -17.88 -1.62 12.37
N ARG A 19 -17.66 -1.28 13.64
CA ARG A 19 -16.61 -0.33 14.02
C ARG A 19 -15.21 -0.86 13.69
N CYS A 20 -14.98 -2.16 13.89
CA CYS A 20 -13.73 -2.80 13.50
C CYS A 20 -13.51 -2.70 11.99
N PHE A 21 -14.54 -2.95 11.18
CA PHE A 21 -14.47 -2.81 9.72
C PHE A 21 -14.03 -1.40 9.30
N TRP A 22 -14.70 -0.35 9.77
CA TRP A 22 -14.33 1.04 9.43
C TRP A 22 -12.95 1.44 9.93
N ARG A 23 -12.52 0.93 11.09
CA ARG A 23 -11.15 1.16 11.58
C ARG A 23 -10.12 0.52 10.65
N ILE A 24 -10.38 -0.69 10.15
CA ILE A 24 -9.51 -1.34 9.16
C ILE A 24 -9.45 -0.52 7.87
N GLN A 25 -10.61 -0.06 7.36
CA GLN A 25 -10.67 0.80 6.18
C GLN A 25 -9.83 2.06 6.36
N LYS A 26 -10.00 2.75 7.50
CA LYS A 26 -9.22 3.95 7.86
C LYS A 26 -7.71 3.67 7.91
N VAL A 27 -7.29 2.58 8.53
CA VAL A 27 -5.86 2.21 8.61
C VAL A 27 -5.29 1.95 7.21
N CYS A 28 -6.02 1.23 6.37
CA CYS A 28 -5.57 0.93 5.01
C CYS A 28 -5.52 2.20 4.14
N ALA A 29 -6.53 3.08 4.23
CA ALA A 29 -6.57 4.35 3.51
C ALA A 29 -5.42 5.27 3.93
N LEU A 30 -5.16 5.42 5.23
CA LEU A 30 -4.04 6.24 5.72
C LEU A 30 -2.68 5.71 5.24
N ARG A 31 -2.52 4.38 5.21
CA ARG A 31 -1.29 3.73 4.71
C ARG A 31 -1.17 3.77 3.19
N ALA A 32 -2.24 4.07 2.46
CA ALA A 32 -2.20 4.28 1.01
C ALA A 32 -1.72 5.68 0.62
N ILE A 33 -1.79 6.67 1.52
CA ILE A 33 -1.39 8.06 1.24
C ILE A 33 0.08 8.13 0.85
N THR A 34 0.99 7.58 1.66
CA THR A 34 2.44 7.64 1.40
C THR A 34 2.82 7.02 0.04
N PRO A 35 2.42 5.78 -0.31
CA PRO A 35 2.74 5.23 -1.62
C PRO A 35 2.04 5.98 -2.77
N PHE A 36 0.82 6.50 -2.58
CA PHE A 36 0.19 7.37 -3.57
C PHE A 36 1.00 8.65 -3.82
N MET A 37 1.48 9.32 -2.77
CA MET A 37 2.34 10.51 -2.92
C MET A 37 3.63 10.19 -3.67
N MET A 38 4.21 9.00 -3.49
CA MET A 38 5.39 8.59 -4.28
C MET A 38 5.07 8.43 -5.77
N TYR A 39 3.93 7.80 -6.11
CA TYR A 39 3.47 7.73 -7.49
C TYR A 39 3.19 9.12 -8.08
N LEU A 40 2.62 10.03 -7.29
CA LEU A 40 2.41 11.43 -7.67
C LEU A 40 3.73 12.14 -7.98
N PHE A 41 4.71 12.08 -7.08
CA PHE A 41 6.01 12.73 -7.30
C PHE A 41 6.74 12.15 -8.51
N MET A 42 6.74 10.83 -8.68
CA MET A 42 7.32 10.20 -9.87
C MET A 42 6.59 10.58 -11.15
N SER A 43 5.27 10.79 -11.10
CA SER A 43 4.48 11.28 -12.23
C SER A 43 4.85 12.72 -12.60
N LEU A 44 5.04 13.60 -11.61
CA LEU A 44 5.43 14.99 -11.83
C LEU A 44 6.86 15.10 -12.37
N ILE A 45 7.79 14.25 -11.91
CA ILE A 45 9.13 14.15 -12.47
C ILE A 45 9.06 13.67 -13.93
N GLY A 46 8.30 12.60 -14.20
CA GLY A 46 8.09 12.11 -15.56
C GLY A 46 7.45 13.15 -16.48
N LEU A 47 6.50 13.93 -15.97
CA LEU A 47 5.90 15.05 -16.69
C LEU A 47 6.93 16.13 -17.01
N ALA A 48 7.73 16.55 -16.02
CA ALA A 48 8.78 17.55 -16.23
C ALA A 48 9.78 17.09 -17.29
N CYS A 49 10.17 15.80 -17.29
CA CYS A 49 11.03 15.22 -18.32
C CYS A 49 10.42 15.33 -19.73
N GLN A 50 9.12 15.12 -19.89
CA GLN A 50 8.42 15.23 -21.18
C GLN A 50 8.20 16.68 -21.64
N THR A 51 8.30 17.66 -20.74
CA THR A 51 8.14 19.07 -21.12
C THR A 51 9.40 19.69 -21.75
N PHE A 52 10.54 18.99 -21.75
CA PHE A 52 11.78 19.51 -22.32
C PHE A 52 11.84 19.43 -23.86
N SER A 53 11.09 18.54 -24.49
CA SER A 53 11.05 18.41 -25.96
C SER A 53 9.61 18.25 -26.46
N PRO A 54 8.83 19.35 -26.46
CA PRO A 54 7.39 19.30 -26.73
C PRO A 54 7.01 18.84 -28.15
N ASP A 55 7.92 18.98 -29.12
CA ASP A 55 7.63 18.76 -30.54
C ASP A 55 7.89 17.32 -31.01
N THR A 56 8.64 16.52 -30.24
CA THR A 56 8.96 15.13 -30.58
C THR A 56 9.06 14.29 -29.32
N THR A 57 8.20 13.27 -29.18
CA THR A 57 8.37 12.24 -28.15
C THR A 57 9.60 11.41 -28.49
N GLU A 58 10.74 11.81 -27.93
CA GLU A 58 11.98 11.08 -28.12
C GLU A 58 12.00 9.80 -27.27
N TRP A 59 12.73 8.80 -27.73
CA TRP A 59 12.82 7.50 -27.05
C TRP A 59 13.34 7.62 -25.61
N TYR A 60 14.16 8.64 -25.30
CA TYR A 60 14.67 8.88 -23.96
C TYR A 60 13.58 9.34 -22.99
N GLU A 61 12.53 10.04 -23.44
CA GLU A 61 11.44 10.50 -22.58
C GLU A 61 10.57 9.33 -22.13
N VAL A 62 10.30 8.41 -23.06
CA VAL A 62 9.61 7.15 -22.78
C VAL A 62 10.42 6.32 -21.78
N LEU A 63 11.75 6.25 -21.96
CA LEU A 63 12.63 5.53 -21.05
C LEU A 63 12.67 6.15 -19.64
N LEU A 64 12.83 7.48 -19.54
CA LEU A 64 12.81 8.19 -18.26
C LEU A 64 11.44 8.10 -17.58
N GLY A 65 10.36 8.23 -18.33
CA GLY A 65 9.00 8.03 -17.84
C GLY A 65 8.76 6.62 -17.33
N ALA A 66 9.21 5.60 -18.06
CA ALA A 66 9.12 4.20 -17.64
C ALA A 66 9.93 3.95 -16.35
N LEU A 67 11.13 4.53 -16.24
CA LEU A 67 11.93 4.49 -15.00
C LEU A 67 11.21 5.13 -13.82
N CYS A 68 10.50 6.25 -14.03
CA CYS A 68 9.69 6.88 -12.97
C CYS A 68 8.54 5.97 -12.52
N ILE A 69 7.86 5.28 -13.45
CA ILE A 69 6.77 4.34 -13.13
C ILE A 69 7.31 3.13 -12.36
N VAL A 70 8.41 2.53 -12.82
CA VAL A 70 9.07 1.40 -12.16
C VAL A 70 9.60 1.82 -10.79
N GLY A 71 10.21 3.01 -10.67
CA GLY A 71 10.66 3.59 -9.42
C GLY A 71 9.51 3.76 -8.43
N GLY A 72 8.39 4.36 -8.85
CA GLY A 72 7.18 4.48 -8.04
C GLY A 72 6.64 3.12 -7.56
N ALA A 73 6.61 2.12 -8.45
CA ALA A 73 6.21 0.76 -8.10
C ALA A 73 7.17 0.09 -7.11
N ALA A 74 8.49 0.28 -7.26
CA ALA A 74 9.49 -0.25 -6.35
C ALA A 74 9.39 0.37 -4.94
N PHE A 75 9.17 1.68 -4.85
CA PHE A 75 8.92 2.36 -3.58
C PHE A 75 7.63 1.88 -2.92
N ASN A 76 6.54 1.74 -3.68
CA ASN A 76 5.28 1.17 -3.18
C ASN A 76 5.48 -0.26 -2.66
N ALA A 77 6.20 -1.10 -3.42
CA ALA A 77 6.54 -2.46 -3.02
C ALA A 77 7.29 -2.50 -1.69
N HIS A 78 8.29 -1.63 -1.51
CA HIS A 78 9.08 -1.55 -0.27
C HIS A 78 8.24 -1.12 0.95
N LEU A 79 7.40 -0.10 0.80
CA LEU A 79 6.53 0.39 1.87
C LEU A 79 5.52 -0.67 2.30
N VAL A 80 4.86 -1.30 1.32
CA VAL A 80 3.81 -2.28 1.59
C VAL A 80 4.38 -3.60 2.13
N TYR A 81 5.59 -3.98 1.70
CA TYR A 81 6.34 -5.06 2.34
C TYR A 81 6.59 -4.78 3.83
N THR A 82 6.98 -3.55 4.19
CA THR A 82 7.18 -3.14 5.59
C THR A 82 5.86 -3.13 6.37
N TYR A 83 4.76 -2.72 5.74
CA TYR A 83 3.42 -2.82 6.33
C TYR A 83 3.00 -4.27 6.58
N GLY A 84 3.38 -5.19 5.70
CA GLY A 84 3.19 -6.64 5.85
C GLY A 84 3.84 -7.16 7.14
N LYS A 85 5.11 -6.83 7.35
CA LYS A 85 5.86 -7.18 8.57
C LYS A 85 5.19 -6.67 9.84
N MET A 86 4.94 -5.35 9.90
CA MET A 86 4.32 -4.73 11.09
C MET A 86 2.93 -5.29 11.41
N HIS A 87 2.10 -5.56 10.40
CA HIS A 87 0.79 -6.16 10.62
C HIS A 87 0.91 -7.62 11.10
N TYR A 88 1.92 -8.35 10.66
CA TYR A 88 2.18 -9.70 11.11
C TYR A 88 2.63 -9.73 12.58
N ASP A 89 3.49 -8.81 12.99
CA ASP A 89 3.85 -8.63 14.39
C ASP A 89 2.63 -8.31 15.27
N ALA A 90 1.77 -7.40 14.80
CA ALA A 90 0.51 -7.09 15.49
C ALA A 90 -0.42 -8.32 15.61
N TYR A 91 -0.41 -9.22 14.62
CA TYR A 91 -1.15 -10.47 14.67
C TYR A 91 -0.60 -11.44 15.72
N ILE A 92 0.72 -11.57 15.86
CA ILE A 92 1.34 -12.38 16.91
C ILE A 92 0.97 -11.82 18.30
N THR A 93 1.11 -10.51 18.48
CA THR A 93 0.72 -9.83 19.73
C THR A 93 -0.75 -10.07 20.05
N GLY A 94 -1.63 -10.03 19.05
CA GLY A 94 -3.05 -10.34 19.22
C GLY A 94 -3.31 -11.78 19.62
N CYS A 95 -2.54 -12.74 19.09
CA CYS A 95 -2.64 -14.14 19.50
C CYS A 95 -2.22 -14.33 20.96
N ILE A 96 -1.18 -13.65 21.42
CA ILE A 96 -0.74 -13.67 22.82
C ILE A 96 -1.80 -13.05 23.71
N HIS A 97 -2.35 -11.89 23.33
CA HIS A 97 -3.40 -11.21 24.09
C HIS A 97 -4.66 -12.09 24.25
N ARG A 98 -5.08 -12.77 23.18
CA ARG A 98 -6.20 -13.73 23.22
C ARG A 98 -5.91 -14.93 24.14
N LYS A 99 -4.68 -15.46 24.12
CA LYS A 99 -4.27 -16.54 25.03
C LYS A 99 -4.26 -16.08 26.48
N ASN A 100 -3.62 -14.95 26.79
CA ASN A 100 -3.55 -14.39 28.14
C ASN A 100 -4.94 -14.13 28.72
N LYS A 101 -5.86 -13.62 27.90
CA LYS A 101 -7.26 -13.41 28.30
C LYS A 101 -7.98 -14.71 28.68
N LEU A 102 -7.69 -15.83 28.01
CA LEU A 102 -8.24 -17.14 28.38
C LEU A 102 -7.73 -17.62 29.74
N PHE A 103 -6.48 -17.28 30.08
CA PHE A 103 -5.85 -17.61 31.36
C PHE A 103 -6.11 -16.56 32.46
N GLY A 104 -6.92 -15.53 32.19
CA GLY A 104 -7.19 -14.45 33.14
C GLY A 104 -5.99 -13.55 33.44
N ILE A 105 -4.92 -13.65 32.64
CA ILE A 105 -3.72 -12.82 32.78
C ILE A 105 -3.98 -11.49 32.09
N GLU A 106 -3.84 -10.37 32.82
CA GLU A 106 -3.83 -9.04 32.22
C GLU A 106 -2.64 -8.93 31.25
N SER A 107 -2.95 -8.92 29.95
CA SER A 107 -1.94 -8.72 28.93
C SER A 107 -1.55 -7.24 28.93
N GLY A 108 -0.31 -6.93 29.31
CA GLY A 108 0.23 -5.58 29.14
C GLY A 108 0.23 -5.15 27.67
N GLY A 109 -0.36 -4.00 27.37
CA GLY A 109 -0.29 -3.34 26.06
C GLY A 109 -1.65 -3.09 25.39
N ASP A 110 -1.80 -1.92 24.76
CA ASP A 110 -2.95 -1.52 23.94
C ASP A 110 -2.94 -2.29 22.60
N HIS A 111 -3.45 -3.52 22.60
CA HIS A 111 -3.60 -4.32 21.39
C HIS A 111 -4.77 -3.85 20.53
N ARG A 112 -4.51 -3.52 19.26
CA ARG A 112 -5.52 -3.04 18.31
C ARG A 112 -5.81 -4.07 17.21
N PRO A 113 -7.00 -4.69 17.18
CA PRO A 113 -7.33 -5.73 16.20
C PRO A 113 -7.35 -5.20 14.74
N GLU A 114 -7.60 -3.90 14.55
CA GLU A 114 -7.54 -3.27 13.24
C GLU A 114 -6.14 -3.27 12.60
N GLN A 115 -5.07 -3.48 13.38
CA GLN A 115 -3.70 -3.53 12.89
C GLN A 115 -3.21 -4.95 12.58
N GLU A 116 -3.99 -5.99 12.89
CA GLU A 116 -3.57 -7.37 12.63
C GLU A 116 -3.47 -7.71 11.14
N TYR A 117 -2.54 -8.60 10.79
CA TYR A 117 -2.37 -9.10 9.44
C TYR A 117 -3.64 -9.78 8.90
N ARG A 118 -3.98 -9.44 7.65
CA ARG A 118 -4.95 -10.16 6.82
C ARG A 118 -4.51 -10.08 5.37
N VAL A 119 -4.50 -11.20 4.67
CA VAL A 119 -4.00 -11.32 3.28
C VAL A 119 -4.54 -10.24 2.35
N TRP A 120 -5.84 -9.94 2.45
CA TRP A 120 -6.51 -8.97 1.57
C TRP A 120 -6.16 -7.49 1.84
N LYS A 121 -5.55 -7.15 2.98
CA LYS A 121 -5.23 -5.74 3.31
C LYS A 121 -4.24 -5.12 2.34
N GLY A 122 -3.28 -5.89 1.82
CA GLY A 122 -2.33 -5.42 0.81
C GLY A 122 -3.03 -4.98 -0.47
N PHE A 123 -3.97 -5.78 -0.96
CA PHE A 123 -4.78 -5.45 -2.13
C PHE A 123 -5.69 -4.24 -1.89
N LEU A 124 -6.26 -4.12 -0.69
CA LEU A 124 -7.07 -2.95 -0.32
C LEU A 124 -6.24 -1.66 -0.28
N ILE A 125 -5.00 -1.71 0.24
CA ILE A 125 -4.08 -0.56 0.20
C ILE A 125 -3.81 -0.17 -1.26
N GLY A 126 -3.51 -1.16 -2.11
CA GLY A 126 -3.31 -0.94 -3.55
C GLY A 126 -4.54 -0.35 -4.25
N PHE A 127 -5.74 -0.81 -3.88
CA PHE A 127 -7.00 -0.25 -4.37
C PHE A 127 -7.14 1.23 -3.98
N TYR A 128 -6.85 1.57 -2.72
CA TYR A 128 -6.89 2.96 -2.24
C TYR A 128 -5.91 3.88 -2.97
N ILE A 129 -4.71 3.39 -3.31
CA ILE A 129 -3.74 4.13 -4.14
C ILE A 129 -4.32 4.42 -5.53
N GLY A 130 -5.11 3.50 -6.07
CA GLY A 130 -5.70 3.62 -7.41
C GLY A 130 -7.02 4.38 -7.49
N ILE A 131 -7.67 4.70 -6.37
CA ILE A 131 -8.94 5.46 -6.38
C ILE A 131 -8.84 6.77 -7.17
N PRO A 132 -7.79 7.60 -7.02
CA PRO A 132 -7.63 8.80 -7.83
C PRO A 132 -7.60 8.51 -9.33
N VAL A 133 -7.00 7.39 -9.75
CA VAL A 133 -6.98 6.96 -11.17
C VAL A 133 -8.40 6.66 -11.66
N LEU A 134 -9.22 5.98 -10.85
CA LEU A 134 -10.61 5.69 -11.23
C LEU A 134 -11.45 6.95 -11.35
N ILE A 135 -11.33 7.86 -10.36
CA ILE A 135 -12.12 9.09 -10.33
C ILE A 135 -11.73 9.98 -11.51
N LEU A 136 -10.44 10.23 -11.69
CA LEU A 136 -9.94 11.11 -12.76
C LEU A 136 -10.07 10.46 -14.14
N GLY A 137 -9.88 9.15 -14.25
CA GLY A 137 -10.11 8.38 -15.48
C GLY A 137 -11.57 8.42 -15.91
N LEU A 138 -12.52 8.36 -14.97
CA LEU A 138 -13.94 8.55 -15.27
C LEU A 138 -14.23 9.94 -15.81
N PHE A 139 -13.68 11.00 -15.20
CA PHE A 139 -13.80 12.36 -15.73
C PHE A 139 -13.15 12.53 -17.11
N ALA A 140 -12.03 11.86 -17.35
CA ALA A 140 -11.35 11.85 -18.64
C ALA A 140 -12.13 11.08 -19.72
N ALA A 141 -12.96 10.12 -19.34
CA ALA A 141 -13.80 9.34 -20.26
C ALA A 141 -15.13 10.03 -20.61
N LEU A 142 -15.60 11.00 -19.81
CA LEU A 142 -16.87 11.68 -20.01
C LEU A 142 -16.74 12.86 -21.01
N PRO A 143 -17.58 12.93 -22.08
CA PRO A 143 -17.45 13.95 -23.13
C PRO A 143 -17.45 15.41 -22.65
N GLY A 144 -18.15 15.71 -21.56
CA GLY A 144 -18.23 17.07 -21.00
C GLY A 144 -17.01 17.50 -20.19
N THR A 145 -16.21 16.55 -19.68
CA THR A 145 -15.08 16.83 -18.77
C THR A 145 -13.74 16.30 -19.29
N TRP A 146 -13.73 15.67 -20.47
CA TRP A 146 -12.61 14.87 -20.96
C TRP A 146 -11.24 15.59 -20.93
N ARG A 147 -11.13 16.80 -21.50
CA ARG A 147 -9.91 17.61 -21.50
C ARG A 147 -9.43 17.92 -20.07
N GLY A 148 -10.35 18.31 -19.19
CA GLY A 148 -10.02 18.59 -17.79
C GLY A 148 -9.58 17.33 -17.03
N GLY A 149 -10.25 16.20 -17.29
CA GLY A 149 -9.92 14.91 -16.70
C GLY A 149 -8.55 14.39 -17.16
N GLU A 150 -8.21 14.52 -18.44
CA GLU A 150 -6.90 14.13 -18.97
C GLU A 150 -5.78 14.99 -18.37
N VAL A 151 -5.96 16.31 -18.31
CA VAL A 151 -4.99 17.23 -17.68
C VAL A 151 -4.81 16.88 -16.20
N ALA A 152 -5.90 16.67 -15.46
CA ALA A 152 -5.84 16.28 -14.06
C ALA A 152 -5.13 14.93 -13.88
N MET A 153 -5.39 13.95 -14.76
CA MET A 153 -4.68 12.68 -14.71
C MET A 153 -3.20 12.81 -15.01
N VAL A 154 -2.79 13.63 -15.96
CA VAL A 154 -1.37 13.89 -16.25
C VAL A 154 -0.67 14.45 -15.01
N MET A 155 -1.32 15.36 -14.29
CA MET A 155 -0.76 15.98 -13.08
C MET A 155 -0.74 15.03 -11.87
N PHE A 156 -1.83 14.31 -11.62
CA PHE A 156 -2.01 13.55 -10.37
C PHE A 156 -1.73 12.06 -10.48
N THR A 157 -1.87 11.51 -11.68
CA THR A 157 -1.77 10.08 -11.97
C THR A 157 -1.04 9.83 -13.29
N GLY A 158 0.00 10.62 -13.58
CA GLY A 158 0.81 10.52 -14.80
C GLY A 158 1.30 9.09 -15.06
N TRP A 159 1.68 8.38 -14.01
CA TRP A 159 2.08 6.96 -14.05
C TRP A 159 1.03 6.02 -14.68
N ALA A 160 -0.25 6.37 -14.63
CA ALA A 160 -1.34 5.60 -15.22
C ALA A 160 -1.70 6.06 -16.63
N ILE A 161 -1.61 7.36 -16.93
CA ILE A 161 -2.01 7.90 -18.24
C ILE A 161 -0.86 7.90 -19.27
N PHE A 162 0.40 8.08 -18.86
CA PHE A 162 1.53 8.16 -19.79
C PHE A 162 1.71 6.90 -20.65
N PRO A 163 1.66 5.66 -20.10
CA PRO A 163 1.78 4.47 -20.94
C PRO A 163 0.68 4.38 -22.00
N VAL A 164 -0.55 4.77 -21.64
CA VAL A 164 -1.69 4.79 -22.56
C VAL A 164 -1.51 5.85 -23.64
N GLN A 165 -0.98 7.03 -23.27
CA GLN A 165 -0.67 8.09 -24.23
C GLN A 165 0.46 7.67 -25.18
N TRP A 166 1.53 7.04 -24.70
CA TRP A 166 2.61 6.56 -25.57
C TRP A 166 2.12 5.50 -26.57
N ILE A 167 1.32 4.54 -26.11
CA ILE A 167 0.70 3.53 -27.00
C ILE A 167 -0.21 4.20 -28.03
N ARG A 168 -0.98 5.21 -27.62
CA ARG A 168 -1.84 5.99 -28.53
C ARG A 168 -1.02 6.71 -29.60
N THR A 169 0.05 7.41 -29.21
CA THR A 169 0.93 8.12 -30.15
C THR A 169 1.65 7.18 -31.11
N LEU A 170 2.04 5.98 -30.64
CA LEU A 170 2.65 4.96 -31.49
C LEU A 170 1.68 4.39 -32.54
N LEU A 171 0.43 4.13 -32.15
CA LEU A 171 -0.58 3.54 -33.03
C LEU A 171 -1.20 4.55 -34.00
N TYR A 172 -1.28 5.83 -33.61
CA TYR A 172 -1.92 6.89 -34.39
C TYR A 172 -1.03 8.15 -34.45
N PRO A 173 0.02 8.14 -35.29
CA PRO A 173 0.97 9.24 -35.39
C PRO A 173 0.45 10.47 -36.17
N ALA A 174 -0.64 10.32 -36.94
CA ALA A 174 -1.28 11.41 -37.67
C ALA A 174 -2.12 12.24 -36.70
N GLY A 175 -1.49 13.26 -36.13
CA GLY A 175 -2.06 14.12 -35.10
C GLY A 175 -3.42 14.68 -35.46
N ASP A 176 -4.40 14.34 -34.64
CA ASP A 176 -5.45 15.28 -34.30
C ASP A 176 -5.91 14.98 -32.88
N TRP A 177 -6.00 16.02 -32.05
CA TRP A 177 -6.54 15.96 -30.68
C TRP A 177 -8.06 15.69 -30.68
N ALA A 178 -8.60 15.07 -31.74
CA ALA A 178 -10.03 14.94 -32.04
C ALA A 178 -10.50 13.48 -32.17
N TYR A 179 -9.64 12.49 -31.89
CA TYR A 179 -10.00 11.07 -31.85
C TYR A 179 -10.09 10.55 -30.40
N PRO A 180 -10.89 9.49 -30.13
CA PRO A 180 -11.90 9.49 -29.08
C PRO A 180 -11.31 9.44 -27.67
N PRO A 181 -12.10 9.82 -26.63
CA PRO A 181 -11.74 9.85 -25.20
C PRO A 181 -11.36 8.48 -24.56
N VAL A 182 -11.08 7.51 -25.41
CA VAL A 182 -10.52 6.19 -25.16
C VAL A 182 -9.39 6.29 -24.12
N SER A 183 -8.41 7.19 -24.26
CA SER A 183 -7.25 7.28 -23.36
C SER A 183 -7.60 7.33 -21.87
N GLY A 184 -8.64 8.09 -21.49
CA GLY A 184 -9.04 8.23 -20.09
C GLY A 184 -9.74 6.99 -19.51
N GLY A 185 -10.48 6.26 -20.34
CA GLY A 185 -11.12 5.01 -19.94
C GLY A 185 -10.11 3.88 -19.75
N TYR A 186 -9.15 3.75 -20.66
CA TYR A 186 -8.14 2.68 -20.60
C TYR A 186 -7.11 2.90 -19.48
N SER A 187 -6.82 4.15 -19.09
CA SER A 187 -5.93 4.41 -17.95
C SER A 187 -6.49 3.89 -16.62
N MET A 188 -7.82 3.74 -16.50
CA MET A 188 -8.42 3.11 -15.32
C MET A 188 -7.95 1.68 -15.10
N LEU A 189 -7.60 0.94 -16.16
CA LEU A 189 -7.05 -0.42 -16.04
C LEU A 189 -5.67 -0.43 -15.35
N MET A 190 -4.95 0.68 -15.35
CA MET A 190 -3.67 0.79 -14.64
C MET A 190 -3.82 0.73 -13.13
N ILE A 191 -5.04 0.77 -12.58
CA ILE A 191 -5.29 0.46 -11.16
C ILE A 191 -4.80 -0.93 -10.75
N PHE A 192 -4.74 -1.89 -11.68
CA PHE A 192 -4.24 -3.22 -11.38
C PHE A 192 -2.77 -3.19 -10.94
N LEU A 193 -1.98 -2.23 -11.41
CA LEU A 193 -0.57 -2.10 -11.04
C LEU A 193 -0.40 -1.92 -9.52
N PRO A 194 -0.92 -0.86 -8.86
CA PRO A 194 -0.79 -0.72 -7.42
C PRO A 194 -1.52 -1.83 -6.65
N ILE A 195 -2.65 -2.36 -7.13
CA ILE A 195 -3.35 -3.48 -6.48
C ILE A 195 -2.43 -4.71 -6.39
N LEU A 196 -1.83 -5.11 -7.50
CA LEU A 196 -1.00 -6.31 -7.57
C LEU A 196 0.33 -6.12 -6.84
N VAL A 197 1.01 -4.98 -7.06
CA VAL A 197 2.27 -4.66 -6.39
C VAL A 197 2.06 -4.61 -4.88
N SER A 198 1.08 -3.87 -4.39
CA SER A 198 0.80 -3.79 -2.96
C SER A 198 0.34 -5.14 -2.41
N GLY A 199 -0.54 -5.88 -3.10
CA GLY A 199 -1.01 -7.19 -2.67
C GLY A 199 0.11 -8.21 -2.50
N ILE A 200 0.94 -8.38 -3.52
CA ILE A 200 2.02 -9.39 -3.52
C ILE A 200 3.08 -9.04 -2.47
N PHE A 201 3.60 -7.82 -2.48
CA PHE A 201 4.68 -7.44 -1.57
C PHE A 201 4.23 -7.38 -0.11
N TYR A 202 2.96 -7.08 0.16
CA TYR A 202 2.38 -7.19 1.50
C TYR A 202 2.46 -8.63 2.03
N ILE A 203 2.10 -9.61 1.20
CA ILE A 203 2.15 -11.03 1.55
C ILE A 203 3.59 -11.48 1.75
N VAL A 204 4.50 -11.11 0.84
CA VAL A 204 5.93 -11.42 0.94
C VAL A 204 6.53 -10.87 2.24
N GLY A 205 6.19 -9.63 2.61
CA GLY A 205 6.63 -9.02 3.86
C GLY A 205 6.21 -9.81 5.09
N ALA A 206 4.93 -10.20 5.15
CA ALA A 206 4.41 -11.00 6.25
C ALA A 206 5.01 -12.42 6.31
N MET A 207 5.20 -13.07 5.16
CA MET A 207 5.84 -14.39 5.09
C MET A 207 7.28 -14.36 5.58
N LYS A 208 8.03 -13.30 5.25
CA LYS A 208 9.40 -13.15 5.76
C LYS A 208 9.42 -12.94 7.27
N GLU A 209 8.52 -12.10 7.79
CA GLU A 209 8.43 -11.89 9.24
C GLU A 209 8.09 -13.18 9.98
N ARG A 210 7.17 -13.98 9.41
CA ARG A 210 6.87 -15.32 9.93
C ARG A 210 8.11 -16.19 10.06
N ARG A 211 8.93 -16.29 9.01
CA ARG A 211 10.16 -17.08 9.02
C ARG A 211 11.15 -16.58 10.07
N VAL A 212 11.34 -15.26 10.17
CA VAL A 212 12.22 -14.66 11.18
C VAL A 212 11.76 -15.02 12.59
N LYS A 213 10.45 -14.94 12.88
CA LYS A 213 9.89 -15.28 14.19
C LYS A 213 10.01 -16.77 14.52
N GLU A 214 9.83 -17.64 13.54
CA GLU A 214 10.06 -19.09 13.68
C GLU A 214 11.53 -19.39 14.01
N GLU A 215 12.48 -18.72 13.33
CA GLU A 215 13.91 -18.84 13.62
C GLU A 215 14.29 -18.30 15.01
N GLU A 216 13.71 -17.16 15.42
CA GLU A 216 13.91 -16.58 16.76
C GLU A 216 13.40 -17.52 17.86
N ALA A 217 12.24 -18.12 17.67
CA ALA A 217 11.66 -19.10 18.61
C ALA A 217 12.56 -20.35 18.72
N ALA A 218 13.01 -20.91 17.60
CA ALA A 218 13.91 -22.06 17.60
C ALA A 218 15.26 -21.77 18.28
N ARG A 219 15.80 -20.55 18.12
CA ARG A 219 17.02 -20.12 18.83
C ARG A 219 16.77 -20.01 20.34
N ALA A 220 15.64 -19.43 20.75
CA ALA A 220 15.29 -19.29 22.17
C ALA A 220 15.14 -20.65 22.85
N GLU A 221 14.53 -21.64 22.17
CA GLU A 221 14.42 -23.02 22.67
C GLU A 221 15.80 -23.67 22.88
N ARG A 222 16.71 -23.56 21.90
CA ARG A 222 18.08 -24.10 22.02
C ARG A 222 18.84 -23.47 23.19
N VAL A 223 18.71 -22.17 23.40
CA VAL A 223 19.33 -21.47 24.54
C VAL A 223 18.73 -21.93 25.87
N ALA A 224 17.41 -22.11 25.93
CA ALA A 224 16.74 -22.61 27.13
C ALA A 224 17.16 -24.05 27.46
N GLU A 225 17.33 -24.91 26.47
CA GLU A 225 17.85 -26.28 26.64
C GLU A 225 19.30 -26.29 27.12
N ALA A 226 20.17 -25.46 26.53
CA ALA A 226 21.55 -25.31 26.97
C ALA A 226 21.64 -24.82 28.42
N GLY A 227 20.83 -23.83 28.81
CA GLY A 227 20.76 -23.34 30.19
C GLY A 227 20.24 -24.39 31.18
N LYS A 228 19.27 -25.22 30.78
CA LYS A 228 18.78 -26.35 31.59
C LYS A 228 19.84 -27.45 31.76
N LYS A 229 20.64 -27.72 30.73
CA LYS A 229 21.75 -28.68 30.79
C LYS A 229 22.89 -28.16 31.67
N ALA A 230 23.23 -26.88 31.57
CA ALA A 230 24.25 -26.24 32.41
C ALA A 230 23.87 -26.19 33.90
N LYS A 231 22.59 -26.04 34.25
CA LYS A 231 22.11 -26.10 35.65
C LYS A 231 22.06 -27.51 36.25
N LYS A 232 22.21 -28.56 35.43
CA LYS A 232 22.20 -29.97 35.88
C LYS A 232 23.60 -30.58 35.99
N SER A 233 24.64 -29.86 35.60
CA SER A 233 26.04 -30.20 35.81
C SER A 233 26.61 -29.41 36.98
#